data_AF-A0A9E3ECH8-F1
#
_entry.id   AF-A0A9E3ECH8-F1
#
_cell.length_a   1.000
_cell.length_b   1.000
_cell.length_c   1.000
_cell.angle_alpha   90.00
_cell.angle_beta   90.00
_cell.angle_gamma   90.00
#
_symmetry.space_group_name_H-M   'P 1'
#
loop_
_entity.id
_entity.type
_entity.pdbx_description
1 polymer ?
#
loop_
_entity_poly.entity_id
_entity_poly.type
_entity_poly.pdbx_seq_one_letter_code
_entity_poly.pdbx_strand_id
1 'polypeptide(L)'
;MAAGQQRRAYQTLDGIRGVGAVLVVMRHVPMLFGPVRVPESFLAVDLFYLVSGFVVAHAYGERLKAGGFFVDFVKTRLIRLYPLYLAGTLIGFAALTLKMMAGSADYGFSGLEKALQYNLLFLPYLNTSFVVNFGRADVGQLFPTNVAAWSLFFELFVNLVFARIAGMKLARLWVVVALSLAAYFAALLVTSAQPGWSSGN
;
A
#
# COMPACT_ATOMS: atom_id res chain seq x y z
N MET A 1 -34.93 0.27 -22.09
CA MET A 1 -34.66 1.27 -21.03
C MET A 1 -33.59 0.70 -20.11
N ALA A 2 -32.32 1.09 -20.32
CA ALA A 2 -31.22 0.64 -19.48
C ALA A 2 -31.22 1.48 -18.20
N ALA A 3 -31.66 0.89 -17.09
CA ALA A 3 -31.52 1.51 -15.78
C ALA A 3 -30.03 1.78 -15.53
N GLY A 4 -29.64 3.04 -15.59
CA GLY A 4 -28.30 3.49 -15.25
C GLY A 4 -27.98 3.01 -13.84
N GLN A 5 -27.05 2.07 -13.73
CA GLN A 5 -26.54 1.57 -12.46
C GLN A 5 -25.95 2.79 -11.74
N GLN A 6 -26.70 3.38 -10.80
CA GLN A 6 -26.21 4.48 -9.99
C GLN A 6 -24.93 3.98 -9.30
N ARG A 7 -23.77 4.46 -9.74
CA ARG A 7 -22.55 4.36 -8.95
C ARG A 7 -22.89 5.04 -7.63
N ARG A 8 -23.06 4.26 -6.55
CA ARG A 8 -23.17 4.81 -5.20
C ARG A 8 -21.89 5.58 -4.92
N ALA A 9 -21.95 6.89 -5.09
CA ALA A 9 -20.87 7.81 -4.76
C ALA A 9 -20.96 8.08 -3.25
N TYR A 10 -19.94 7.69 -2.51
CA TYR A 10 -19.87 7.96 -1.08
C TYR A 10 -19.15 9.30 -0.89
N GLN A 11 -19.84 10.40 -1.19
CA GLN A 11 -19.26 11.75 -1.23
C GLN A 11 -18.50 12.12 0.05
N THR A 12 -19.04 11.75 1.22
CA THR A 12 -18.37 11.96 2.51
C THR A 12 -17.08 11.14 2.62
N LEU A 13 -17.08 9.87 2.19
CA LEU A 13 -15.89 9.01 2.21
C LEU A 13 -14.83 9.50 1.21
N ASP A 14 -15.27 9.98 0.05
CA ASP A 14 -14.38 10.56 -0.95
C ASP A 14 -13.78 11.89 -0.45
N GLY A 15 -14.56 12.71 0.28
CA GLY A 15 -14.05 13.91 0.95
C GLY A 15 -12.99 13.59 2.01
N ILE A 16 -13.24 12.60 2.87
CA ILE A 16 -12.27 12.15 3.88
C ILE A 16 -10.99 11.59 3.22
N ARG A 17 -11.11 10.84 2.13
CA ARG A 17 -9.95 10.40 1.33
C ARG A 17 -9.18 11.58 0.75
N GLY A 18 -9.86 12.63 0.29
CA GLY A 18 -9.24 13.86 -0.18
C GLY A 18 -8.37 14.51 0.90
N VAL A 19 -8.89 14.63 2.12
CA VAL A 19 -8.11 15.12 3.27
C VAL A 19 -6.91 14.21 3.55
N GLY A 20 -7.11 12.90 3.55
CA GLY A 20 -6.01 11.93 3.69
C GLY A 20 -4.93 12.07 2.63
N ALA A 21 -5.31 12.31 1.37
CA ALA A 21 -4.37 12.50 0.27
C ALA A 21 -3.50 13.75 0.49
N VAL A 22 -4.09 14.85 0.94
CA VAL A 22 -3.35 16.08 1.28
C VAL A 22 -2.35 15.81 2.41
N LEU A 23 -2.75 15.08 3.46
CA LEU A 23 -1.85 14.72 4.56
C LEU A 23 -0.66 13.86 4.09
N VAL A 24 -0.89 12.91 3.17
CA VAL A 24 0.19 12.11 2.57
C VAL A 24 1.17 12.99 1.79
N VAL A 25 0.66 13.93 0.98
CA VAL A 25 1.50 14.86 0.21
C VAL A 25 2.29 15.79 1.14
N MET A 26 1.66 16.31 2.20
CA MET A 26 2.34 17.12 3.22
C MET A 26 3.51 16.38 3.88
N ARG A 27 3.35 15.08 4.17
CA ARG A 27 4.41 14.25 4.76
C ARG A 27 5.59 14.07 3.82
N HIS A 28 5.33 13.76 2.55
CA HIS A 28 6.38 13.38 1.59
C HIS A 28 7.00 14.58 0.88
N VAL A 29 6.33 15.73 0.86
CA VAL A 29 6.79 16.93 0.17
C VAL A 29 6.71 18.15 1.10
N PRO A 30 7.40 18.13 2.26
CA PRO A 30 7.26 19.18 3.28
C PRO A 30 7.65 20.57 2.77
N MET A 31 8.52 20.64 1.77
CA MET A 31 8.93 21.90 1.12
C MET A 31 7.77 22.70 0.51
N LEU A 32 6.67 22.06 0.12
CA LEU A 32 5.49 22.75 -0.42
C LEU A 32 4.62 23.43 0.64
N PHE A 33 4.81 23.09 1.93
CA PHE A 33 3.95 23.52 3.03
C PHE A 33 4.69 24.37 4.09
N GLY A 34 5.95 24.72 3.83
CA GLY A 34 6.75 25.58 4.69
C GLY A 34 6.91 24.99 6.11
N PRO A 35 6.63 25.76 7.19
CA PRO A 35 6.79 25.28 8.56
C PRO A 35 5.65 24.36 9.02
N VAL A 36 4.57 24.23 8.25
CA VAL A 36 3.40 23.44 8.65
C VAL A 36 3.74 21.96 8.59
N ARG A 37 3.72 21.31 9.75
CA ARG A 37 3.89 19.85 9.87
C ARG A 37 2.73 19.25 10.62
N VAL A 38 2.24 18.13 10.09
CA VAL A 38 1.26 17.27 10.77
C VAL A 38 1.99 15.99 11.17
N PRO A 39 2.43 15.85 12.42
CA PRO A 39 3.21 14.69 12.86
C PRO A 39 2.49 13.36 12.58
N GLU A 40 1.19 13.34 12.85
CA GLU A 40 0.30 12.17 12.70
C GLU A 40 -0.17 11.92 11.26
N SER A 41 0.41 12.61 10.27
CA SER A 41 0.07 12.44 8.84
C SER A 41 0.25 11.01 8.32
N PHE A 42 1.05 10.18 8.99
CA PHE A 42 1.21 8.76 8.64
C PHE A 42 -0.11 7.97 8.78
N LEU A 43 -1.00 8.38 9.70
CA LEU A 43 -2.31 7.75 9.91
C LEU A 43 -3.27 7.92 8.72
N ALA A 44 -2.93 8.81 7.77
CA ALA A 44 -3.71 8.94 6.54
C ALA A 44 -3.72 7.63 5.74
N VAL A 45 -2.64 6.83 5.80
CA VAL A 45 -2.58 5.54 5.11
C VAL A 45 -3.54 4.53 5.76
N ASP A 46 -3.64 4.50 7.09
CA ASP A 46 -4.64 3.70 7.81
C ASP A 46 -6.06 4.04 7.40
N LEU A 47 -6.33 5.34 7.30
CA LEU A 47 -7.62 5.84 6.85
C LEU A 47 -7.96 5.33 5.44
N PHE A 48 -7.00 5.34 4.51
CA PHE A 48 -7.21 4.76 3.18
C PHE A 48 -7.55 3.26 3.24
N TYR A 49 -6.86 2.50 4.09
CA TYR A 49 -7.17 1.08 4.27
C TYR A 49 -8.57 0.85 4.84
N LEU A 50 -8.96 1.59 5.87
CA LEU A 50 -10.30 1.47 6.48
C LEU A 50 -11.41 1.80 5.47
N VAL A 51 -11.27 2.92 4.76
CA VAL A 51 -12.26 3.34 3.76
C VAL A 51 -12.27 2.37 2.56
N SER A 52 -11.11 1.86 2.13
CA SER A 52 -11.05 0.85 1.07
C SER A 52 -11.74 -0.45 1.49
N GLY A 53 -11.45 -0.95 2.71
CA GLY A 53 -12.06 -2.14 3.27
C GLY A 53 -13.58 -2.04 3.36
N PHE A 54 -14.10 -0.90 3.84
CA PHE A 54 -15.55 -0.64 3.86
C PHE A 54 -16.18 -0.72 2.45
N VAL A 55 -15.58 -0.03 1.47
CA VAL A 55 -16.10 -0.01 0.09
C VAL A 55 -16.05 -1.41 -0.54
N VAL A 56 -14.95 -2.14 -0.33
CA VAL A 56 -14.77 -3.49 -0.87
C VAL A 56 -15.77 -4.47 -0.23
N ALA A 57 -15.92 -4.45 1.09
CA ALA A 57 -16.85 -5.32 1.80
C ALA A 57 -18.30 -5.07 1.36
N HIS A 58 -18.71 -3.80 1.23
CA HIS A 58 -20.06 -3.46 0.80
C HIS A 58 -20.32 -3.77 -0.69
N ALA A 59 -19.32 -3.57 -1.56
CA ALA A 59 -19.50 -3.78 -3.00
C ALA A 59 -19.40 -5.25 -3.44
N TYR A 60 -18.55 -6.04 -2.77
CA TYR A 60 -18.21 -7.40 -3.22
C TYR A 60 -18.47 -8.48 -2.16
N GLY A 61 -18.76 -8.13 -0.91
CA GLY A 61 -18.86 -9.08 0.20
C GLY A 61 -19.83 -10.22 -0.04
N GLU A 62 -21.07 -9.93 -0.44
CA GLU A 62 -22.08 -10.96 -0.70
C GLU A 62 -21.71 -11.89 -1.87
N ARG A 63 -21.12 -11.33 -2.94
CA ARG A 63 -20.66 -12.12 -4.09
C ARG A 63 -19.48 -13.02 -3.73
N LEU A 64 -18.57 -12.54 -2.89
CA LEU A 64 -17.43 -13.31 -2.39
C LEU A 64 -17.88 -14.42 -1.43
N LYS A 65 -18.88 -14.16 -0.58
CA LYS A 65 -19.50 -15.18 0.29
C LYS A 65 -20.20 -16.28 -0.51
N ALA A 66 -20.90 -15.92 -1.58
CA ALA A 66 -21.59 -16.88 -2.45
C ALA A 66 -20.63 -17.82 -3.21
N GLY A 67 -19.34 -17.47 -3.31
CA GLY A 67 -18.33 -18.26 -4.01
C GLY A 67 -18.27 -17.97 -5.52
N GLY A 68 -17.28 -18.54 -6.21
CA GLY A 68 -17.12 -18.43 -7.67
C GLY A 68 -16.66 -17.06 -8.21
N PHE A 69 -16.58 -16.02 -7.38
CA PHE A 69 -16.24 -14.65 -7.81
C PHE A 69 -14.80 -14.21 -7.49
N PHE A 70 -13.95 -15.11 -6.97
CA PHE A 70 -12.59 -14.75 -6.53
C PHE A 70 -11.74 -14.20 -7.68
N VAL A 71 -11.67 -14.91 -8.82
CA VAL A 71 -10.83 -14.50 -9.97
C VAL A 71 -11.28 -13.16 -10.55
N ASP A 72 -12.59 -12.98 -10.72
CA ASP A 72 -13.16 -11.71 -11.21
C ASP A 72 -12.91 -10.55 -10.26
N PHE A 73 -12.96 -10.80 -8.95
CA PHE A 73 -12.59 -9.83 -7.93
C PHE A 73 -11.13 -9.41 -8.10
N VAL A 74 -10.19 -10.37 -8.15
CA VAL A 74 -8.76 -10.07 -8.34
C VAL A 74 -8.53 -9.29 -9.63
N LYS A 75 -9.12 -9.74 -10.75
CA LYS A 75 -9.02 -9.09 -12.06
C LYS A 75 -9.51 -7.64 -12.01
N THR A 76 -10.65 -7.39 -11.36
CA THR A 76 -11.21 -6.04 -11.20
C THR A 76 -10.27 -5.13 -10.42
N ARG A 77 -9.62 -5.64 -9.37
CA ARG A 77 -8.66 -4.89 -8.57
C ARG A 77 -7.38 -4.59 -9.36
N LEU A 78 -6.85 -5.58 -10.08
CA LEU A 78 -5.62 -5.42 -10.87
C LEU A 78 -5.79 -4.43 -12.02
N ILE A 79 -6.86 -4.53 -12.82
CA ILE A 79 -7.10 -3.60 -13.95
C ILE A 79 -7.22 -2.15 -13.47
N ARG A 80 -7.71 -1.93 -12.26
CA ARG A 80 -7.82 -0.59 -11.67
C ARG A 80 -6.48 -0.06 -11.15
N LEU A 81 -5.69 -0.89 -10.47
CA LEU A 81 -4.48 -0.45 -9.78
C LEU A 81 -3.24 -0.44 -10.70
N TYR A 82 -3.11 -1.45 -11.56
CA TYR A 82 -1.90 -1.69 -12.33
C TYR A 82 -1.54 -0.57 -13.33
N PRO A 83 -2.50 0.12 -14.00
CA PRO A 83 -2.16 1.22 -14.91
C PRO A 83 -1.42 2.37 -14.22
N LEU A 84 -1.94 2.83 -13.08
CA LEU A 84 -1.32 3.91 -12.32
C LEU A 84 -0.02 3.42 -11.64
N TYR A 85 -0.01 2.18 -11.16
CA TYR A 85 1.18 1.57 -10.60
C TYR A 85 2.32 1.53 -11.60
N LEU A 86 2.07 1.05 -12.82
CA LEU A 86 3.06 0.95 -13.89
C LEU A 86 3.63 2.32 -14.25
N ALA A 87 2.76 3.33 -14.42
CA ALA A 87 3.20 4.70 -14.68
C ALA A 87 4.12 5.22 -13.56
N GLY A 88 3.73 5.04 -12.30
CA GLY A 88 4.55 5.44 -11.15
C GLY A 88 5.88 4.69 -11.07
N THR A 89 5.89 3.40 -11.37
CA THR A 89 7.08 2.55 -11.39
C THR A 89 8.07 2.97 -12.48
N LEU A 90 7.58 3.33 -13.68
CA LEU A 90 8.45 3.80 -14.76
C LEU A 90 9.02 5.20 -14.47
N ILE A 91 8.19 6.11 -13.96
CA ILE A 91 8.64 7.46 -13.56
C ILE A 91 9.67 7.37 -12.44
N GLY A 92 9.39 6.57 -11.41
CA GLY A 92 10.32 6.44 -10.29
C GLY A 92 11.56 5.60 -10.61
N PHE A 93 11.52 4.72 -11.61
CA PHE A 93 12.74 4.11 -12.16
C PHE A 93 13.66 5.15 -12.81
N ALA A 94 13.11 6.04 -13.63
CA ALA A 94 13.87 7.15 -14.20
C ALA A 94 14.45 8.06 -13.09
N ALA A 95 13.63 8.40 -12.08
CA ALA A 95 14.09 9.17 -10.93
C ALA A 95 15.19 8.47 -10.13
N LEU A 96 15.06 7.17 -9.88
CA LEU A 96 16.07 6.37 -9.17
C LEU A 96 17.39 6.32 -9.95
N THR A 97 17.32 6.20 -11.28
CA THR A 97 18.50 6.25 -12.15
C THR A 97 19.22 7.58 -12.03
N LEU A 98 18.49 8.71 -12.04
CA LEU A 98 19.08 10.03 -11.83
C LEU A 98 19.71 10.18 -10.44
N LYS A 99 19.07 9.64 -9.40
CA LYS A 99 19.60 9.65 -8.03
C LYS A 99 20.87 8.82 -7.89
N MET A 100 20.93 7.66 -8.56
CA MET A 100 22.13 6.83 -8.65
C MET A 100 23.29 7.60 -9.27
N MET A 101 23.05 8.27 -10.42
CA MET A 101 24.07 9.08 -11.09
C MET A 101 24.52 10.29 -10.26
N ALA A 102 23.62 10.87 -9.46
CA ALA A 102 23.92 11.98 -8.55
C ALA A 102 24.57 11.54 -7.22
N GLY A 103 24.87 10.26 -7.02
CA GLY A 103 25.44 9.73 -5.76
C GLY A 103 24.46 9.78 -4.57
N SER A 104 23.17 9.99 -4.84
CA SER A 104 22.10 10.08 -3.84
C SER A 104 21.33 8.77 -3.67
N ALA A 105 21.79 7.68 -4.30
CA ALA A 105 21.28 6.33 -4.12
C ALA A 105 22.41 5.32 -4.32
N ASP A 106 22.53 4.35 -3.42
CA ASP A 106 23.53 3.27 -3.51
C ASP A 106 22.97 2.07 -4.27
N TYR A 107 22.78 2.28 -5.57
CA TYR A 107 22.38 1.25 -6.51
C TYR A 107 23.50 1.05 -7.53
N GLY A 108 23.90 -0.19 -7.75
CA GLY A 108 24.61 -0.56 -8.98
C GLY A 108 23.62 -0.82 -10.13
N PHE A 109 24.10 -0.89 -11.36
CA PHE A 109 23.27 -1.24 -12.53
C PHE A 109 22.48 -2.54 -12.33
N SER A 110 23.11 -3.56 -11.75
CA SER A 110 22.46 -4.85 -11.44
C SER A 110 21.38 -4.74 -10.36
N GLY A 111 21.57 -3.86 -9.36
CA GLY A 111 20.58 -3.59 -8.32
C GLY A 111 19.38 -2.83 -8.88
N LEU A 112 19.63 -1.88 -9.77
CA LEU A 112 18.61 -1.09 -10.45
C LEU A 112 17.75 -1.96 -11.39
N GLU A 113 18.38 -2.86 -12.14
CA GLU A 113 17.68 -3.84 -12.98
C GLU A 113 16.77 -4.76 -12.15
N LYS A 114 17.29 -5.33 -11.05
CA LYS A 114 16.49 -6.16 -10.14
C LYS A 114 15.33 -5.36 -9.55
N ALA A 115 15.59 -4.14 -9.06
CA ALA A 115 14.53 -3.29 -8.52
C ALA A 115 13.40 -3.07 -9.54
N LEU A 116 13.74 -2.83 -10.82
CA LEU A 116 12.74 -2.71 -11.88
C LEU A 116 11.99 -4.02 -12.14
N GLN A 117 12.68 -5.16 -12.25
CA GLN A 117 12.05 -6.45 -12.53
C GLN A 117 11.03 -6.84 -11.45
N TYR A 118 11.42 -6.75 -10.17
CA TYR A 118 10.55 -7.08 -9.06
C TYR A 118 9.36 -6.12 -8.98
N ASN A 119 9.61 -4.81 -9.08
CA ASN A 119 8.52 -3.81 -9.03
C ASN A 119 7.62 -3.87 -10.27
N LEU A 120 8.09 -4.23 -11.47
CA LEU A 120 7.18 -4.46 -12.60
C LEU A 120 6.22 -5.61 -12.32
N LEU A 121 6.68 -6.66 -11.62
CA LEU A 121 5.83 -7.79 -11.21
C LEU A 121 4.99 -7.50 -9.95
N PHE A 122 5.04 -6.26 -9.43
CA PHE A 122 4.41 -5.87 -8.17
C PHE A 122 4.89 -6.69 -6.96
N LEU A 123 6.15 -7.14 -7.01
CA LEU A 123 6.80 -7.89 -5.95
C LEU A 123 7.78 -6.99 -5.18
N PRO A 124 7.87 -7.14 -3.85
CA PRO A 124 8.85 -6.41 -3.06
C PRO A 124 10.27 -6.88 -3.39
N TYR A 125 11.20 -5.94 -3.49
CA TYR A 125 12.63 -6.20 -3.63
C TYR A 125 13.33 -6.03 -2.29
N LEU A 126 13.71 -7.13 -1.66
CA LEU A 126 14.46 -7.11 -0.39
C LEU A 126 15.91 -6.71 -0.66
N ASN A 127 16.25 -5.48 -0.29
CA ASN A 127 17.57 -4.90 -0.50
C ASN A 127 18.03 -4.15 0.76
N THR A 128 19.31 -3.78 0.77
CA THR A 128 19.93 -2.96 1.83
C THR A 128 20.46 -1.63 1.29
N SER A 129 20.10 -1.28 0.04
CA SER A 129 20.53 -0.05 -0.60
C SER A 129 19.82 1.15 0.01
N PHE A 130 20.51 2.28 0.10
CA PHE A 130 19.89 3.53 0.52
C PHE A 130 19.44 4.37 -0.68
N VAL A 131 18.38 5.15 -0.48
CA VAL A 131 17.94 6.19 -1.41
C VAL A 131 17.67 7.46 -0.60
N VAL A 132 18.23 8.58 -1.04
CA VAL A 132 17.93 9.89 -0.44
C VAL A 132 16.66 10.45 -1.08
N ASN A 133 15.61 10.60 -0.28
CA ASN A 133 14.33 11.19 -0.66
C ASN A 133 14.11 12.46 0.18
N PHE A 134 13.98 13.61 -0.48
CA PHE A 134 13.63 14.89 0.17
C PHE A 134 14.48 15.20 1.43
N GLY A 135 15.79 14.92 1.37
CA GLY A 135 16.74 15.18 2.46
C GLY A 135 16.82 14.09 3.54
N ARG A 136 16.08 12.98 3.39
CA ARG A 136 16.14 11.82 4.29
C ARG A 136 16.70 10.61 3.55
N ALA A 137 17.65 9.90 4.16
CA ALA A 137 18.14 8.63 3.65
C ALA A 137 17.26 7.49 4.16
N ASP A 138 16.57 6.82 3.25
CA ASP A 138 15.78 5.62 3.55
C ASP A 138 16.57 4.40 3.09
N VAL A 139 16.66 3.38 3.94
CA VAL A 139 17.43 2.15 3.66
C VAL A 139 16.47 0.99 3.45
N GLY A 140 16.72 0.18 2.42
CA GLY A 140 15.99 -1.07 2.20
C GLY A 140 14.52 -0.89 1.81
N GLN A 141 14.22 0.12 1.00
CA GLN A 141 12.87 0.35 0.50
C GLN A 141 12.37 -0.88 -0.27
N LEU A 142 11.18 -1.40 0.09
CA LEU A 142 10.58 -2.58 -0.55
C LEU A 142 10.27 -2.36 -2.04
N PHE A 143 9.92 -1.13 -2.42
CA PHE A 143 9.62 -0.73 -3.79
C PHE A 143 10.48 0.48 -4.20
N PRO A 144 11.79 0.31 -4.49
CA PRO A 144 12.70 1.44 -4.70
C PRO A 144 12.34 2.36 -5.88
N THR A 145 11.72 1.81 -6.92
CA THR A 145 11.29 2.57 -8.10
C THR A 145 9.91 3.20 -7.92
N ASN A 146 9.21 2.92 -6.83
CA ASN A 146 7.92 3.53 -6.51
C ASN A 146 7.65 3.38 -5.01
N VAL A 147 8.22 4.28 -4.20
CA VAL A 147 8.17 4.17 -2.73
C VAL A 147 6.73 4.06 -2.22
N ALA A 148 5.80 4.80 -2.82
CA ALA A 148 4.39 4.78 -2.45
C ALA A 148 3.67 3.45 -2.73
N ALA A 149 4.26 2.56 -3.54
CA ALA A 149 3.64 1.29 -3.91
C ALA A 149 3.51 0.30 -2.75
N TRP A 150 4.28 0.47 -1.67
CA TRP A 150 4.18 -0.41 -0.51
C TRP A 150 2.75 -0.48 0.02
N SER A 151 2.04 0.66 0.05
CA SER A 151 0.67 0.69 0.56
C SER A 151 -0.32 0.01 -0.38
N LEU A 152 -0.15 0.19 -1.70
CA LEU A 152 -0.95 -0.48 -2.71
C LEU A 152 -0.76 -2.00 -2.69
N PHE A 153 0.47 -2.46 -2.44
CA PHE A 153 0.79 -3.87 -2.30
C PHE A 153 0.05 -4.48 -1.09
N PHE A 154 0.12 -3.86 0.08
CA PHE A 154 -0.60 -4.34 1.26
C PHE A 154 -2.12 -4.22 1.10
N GLU A 155 -2.62 -3.19 0.42
CA GLU A 155 -4.04 -3.10 0.08
C GLU A 155 -4.47 -4.29 -0.79
N LEU A 156 -3.71 -4.63 -1.84
CA LEU A 156 -4.00 -5.77 -2.69
C LEU A 156 -3.92 -7.08 -1.89
N PHE A 157 -2.87 -7.28 -1.09
CA PHE A 157 -2.69 -8.46 -0.25
C PHE A 157 -3.87 -8.66 0.72
N VAL A 158 -4.25 -7.62 1.47
CA VAL A 158 -5.38 -7.68 2.40
C VAL A 158 -6.69 -7.95 1.66
N ASN A 159 -6.90 -7.37 0.47
CA ASN A 159 -8.06 -7.66 -0.36
C ASN A 159 -8.12 -9.13 -0.82
N LEU A 160 -6.98 -9.74 -1.16
CA LEU A 160 -6.90 -11.16 -1.51
C LEU A 160 -7.23 -12.05 -0.31
N VAL A 161 -6.66 -11.73 0.85
CA VAL A 161 -6.97 -12.42 2.11
C VAL A 161 -8.46 -12.29 2.41
N PHE A 162 -9.02 -11.08 2.34
CA PHE A 162 -10.46 -10.82 2.52
C PHE A 162 -11.31 -11.67 1.57
N ALA A 163 -11.00 -11.66 0.27
CA ALA A 163 -11.73 -12.44 -0.72
C ALA A 163 -11.70 -13.95 -0.43
N ARG A 164 -10.61 -14.44 0.17
CA ARG A 164 -10.48 -15.85 0.56
C ARG A 164 -11.29 -16.19 1.82
N ILE A 165 -11.35 -15.27 2.79
CA ILE A 165 -11.99 -15.51 4.10
C ILE A 165 -13.42 -14.97 4.19
N ALA A 166 -13.91 -14.23 3.20
CA ALA A 166 -15.22 -13.56 3.23
C ALA A 166 -16.39 -14.51 3.55
N GLY A 167 -16.32 -15.76 3.09
CA GLY A 167 -17.31 -16.81 3.35
C GLY A 167 -17.12 -17.60 4.66
N MET A 168 -16.09 -17.28 5.46
CA MET A 168 -15.83 -17.99 6.71
C MET A 168 -16.84 -17.62 7.79
N LYS A 169 -17.25 -18.63 8.58
CA LYS A 169 -18.06 -18.41 9.78
C LYS A 169 -17.29 -17.55 10.79
N LEU A 170 -18.01 -16.70 11.52
CA LEU A 170 -17.45 -15.77 12.50
C LEU A 170 -16.53 -16.45 13.53
N ALA A 171 -16.90 -17.64 14.01
CA ALA A 171 -16.06 -18.40 14.95
C ALA A 171 -14.66 -18.74 14.38
N ARG A 172 -14.57 -19.09 13.10
CA ARG A 172 -13.26 -19.36 12.46
C ARG A 172 -12.47 -18.08 12.24
N LEU A 173 -13.14 -16.96 11.96
CA LEU A 173 -12.47 -15.66 11.86
C LEU A 173 -11.82 -15.26 13.19
N TRP A 174 -12.50 -15.47 14.32
CA TRP A 174 -11.91 -15.26 15.65
C TRP A 174 -10.67 -16.11 15.89
N VAL A 175 -10.66 -17.36 15.44
CA VAL A 175 -9.47 -18.22 15.52
C VAL A 175 -8.33 -17.66 14.66
N VAL A 176 -8.60 -17.22 13.43
CA VAL A 176 -7.57 -16.60 12.56
C VAL A 176 -7.00 -15.34 13.21
N VAL A 177 -7.87 -14.48 13.77
CA VAL A 177 -7.45 -13.26 14.48
C VAL A 177 -6.62 -13.62 15.71
N ALA A 178 -7.05 -14.56 16.53
CA ALA A 178 -6.33 -14.99 17.73
C ALA A 178 -4.95 -15.56 17.38
N LEU A 179 -4.86 -16.42 16.34
CA LEU A 179 -3.59 -16.96 15.87
C LEU A 179 -2.67 -15.88 15.30
N SER A 180 -3.22 -14.92 14.55
CA SER A 180 -2.45 -13.80 13.99
C SER A 180 -1.89 -12.90 15.09
N LEU A 181 -2.71 -12.59 16.11
CA LEU A 181 -2.28 -11.82 17.28
C LEU A 181 -1.23 -12.58 18.09
N ALA A 182 -1.43 -13.89 18.32
CA ALA A 182 -0.47 -14.72 19.04
C ALA A 182 0.88 -14.77 18.31
N ALA A 183 0.86 -14.97 16.99
CA ALA A 183 2.07 -14.95 16.17
C ALA A 183 2.77 -13.58 16.22
N TYR A 184 2.00 -12.49 16.17
CA TYR A 184 2.53 -11.13 16.29
C TYR A 184 3.19 -10.89 17.66
N PHE A 185 2.52 -11.23 18.77
CA PHE A 185 3.11 -11.08 20.11
C PHE A 185 4.34 -11.98 20.30
N ALA A 186 4.30 -13.21 19.80
CA ALA A 186 5.47 -14.10 19.83
C ALA A 186 6.65 -13.48 19.06
N ALA A 187 6.41 -12.91 17.88
CA ALA A 187 7.45 -12.22 17.11
C ALA A 187 8.03 -11.02 17.87
N LEU A 188 7.19 -10.21 18.52
CA LEU A 188 7.66 -9.09 19.34
C LEU A 188 8.56 -9.55 20.50
N LEU A 189 8.20 -10.64 21.17
CA LEU A 189 8.98 -11.19 22.28
C LEU A 189 10.35 -11.73 21.82
N VAL A 190 10.44 -12.27 20.60
CA VAL A 190 11.68 -12.85 20.05
C VAL A 190 12.59 -11.79 19.42
N THR A 191 12.01 -10.79 18.75
CA THR A 191 12.77 -9.86 17.89
C THR A 191 13.02 -8.50 18.51
N SER A 192 12.39 -8.19 19.66
CA SER A 192 12.36 -6.84 20.28
C SER A 192 12.06 -5.72 19.27
N ALA A 193 11.43 -6.07 18.15
CA ALA A 193 11.22 -5.18 17.03
C ALA A 193 10.18 -4.11 17.40
N GLN A 194 10.49 -2.86 17.07
CA GLN A 194 9.51 -1.79 17.07
C GLN A 194 8.39 -2.18 16.08
N PRO A 195 7.10 -2.02 16.41
CA PRO A 195 5.97 -2.49 15.59
C PRO A 195 5.90 -2.00 14.13
N GLY A 196 6.81 -1.16 13.65
CA GLY A 196 6.69 -0.55 12.33
C GLY A 196 5.58 0.51 12.25
N TRP A 197 5.07 0.96 13.40
CA TRP A 197 4.06 2.02 13.54
C TRP A 197 4.57 3.14 14.45
N SER A 198 5.76 3.68 14.17
CA SER A 198 6.32 4.81 14.91
C SER A 198 6.60 5.98 13.97
N SER A 199 6.76 7.17 14.53
CA SER A 199 7.05 8.41 13.80
C SER A 199 8.32 8.34 12.93
N GLY A 200 9.16 7.33 13.18
CA GLY A 200 10.39 7.05 12.45
C GLY A 200 10.21 6.34 11.10
N ASN A 201 9.01 5.89 10.72
CA ASN A 201 8.75 5.23 9.43
C ASN A 201 8.39 6.19 8.30
#